data_AF-A0A2N3C6M0-F1
#
_entry.id   AF-A0A2N3C6M0-F1
#
_cell.length_a   1.000
_cell.length_b   1.000
_cell.length_c   1.000
_cell.angle_alpha   90.00
_cell.angle_beta   90.00
_cell.angle_gamma   90.00
#
_symmetry.space_group_name_H-M   'P 1'
#
loop_
_entity.id
_entity.type
_entity.pdbx_description
1 polymer ?
#
loop_
_entity_poly.entity_id
_entity_poly.type
_entity_poly.pdbx_seq_one_letter_code
_entity_poly.pdbx_strand_id
1 'polypeptide(L)'
;ERLNPDNPAEYETPDGWKRFEERPSVIVVKDADPVTITLRWTENGPVLPPGHRDIGRVTAPGHVAALAWTALDAADTSMSAGLWLMRSGGVEEALAAGALFVAPAQNLMLADQSRVAMQMIGRMPARSGAHQTLGRMPAPGWRAENRWQGSLPYTANPRFLDPRSGILGNTNNKTVERAFPLHVSFLWGDTQRIRRWQALMGDREVQTRESFIEAQLDTVSYTARSLLPLIGRELWFSGDPAPQGTAERRRQDALALLAEWNGEMSEHLPEPLIFTAWLRSLQDMLIRDDVGPLADAFTHPDPVFVERVFRDTEGAAAWCDIRQTSPVETCPEIARRALDGALLDLAERNGDRVESWRWGDLHEARHDHPVLGEVPLFARLV
;
A
#
# COMPACT_ATOMS: atom_id res chain seq x y z
N GLU A 1 -24.85 -6.54 6.49
CA GLU A 1 -26.10 -7.31 6.66
C GLU A 1 -27.02 -6.61 7.63
N ARG A 2 -28.29 -6.44 7.29
CA ARG A 2 -29.30 -5.87 8.19
C ARG A 2 -29.86 -6.99 9.05
N LEU A 3 -29.88 -6.80 10.37
CA LEU A 3 -30.45 -7.75 11.32
C LEU A 3 -31.97 -7.63 11.33
N ASN A 4 -32.66 -8.75 11.54
CA ASN A 4 -34.10 -8.71 11.81
C ASN A 4 -34.33 -8.08 13.20
N PRO A 5 -35.09 -6.97 13.30
CA PRO A 5 -35.35 -6.30 14.58
C PRO A 5 -36.15 -7.17 15.57
N ASP A 6 -36.96 -8.10 15.07
CA ASP A 6 -37.77 -9.01 15.88
C ASP A 6 -37.02 -10.29 16.25
N ASN A 7 -35.98 -10.67 15.49
CA ASN A 7 -35.17 -11.87 15.71
C ASN A 7 -33.71 -11.69 15.27
N PRO A 8 -32.77 -11.30 16.16
CA PRO A 8 -31.39 -11.03 15.79
C PRO A 8 -30.59 -12.26 15.33
N ALA A 9 -31.18 -13.46 15.35
CA ALA A 9 -30.62 -14.66 14.71
C ALA A 9 -30.87 -14.72 13.20
N GLU A 10 -31.55 -13.71 12.64
CA GLU A 10 -31.83 -13.57 11.22
C GLU A 10 -31.23 -12.29 10.64
N TYR A 11 -30.94 -12.34 9.35
CA TYR A 11 -30.50 -11.21 8.54
C TYR A 11 -31.31 -11.12 7.25
N GLU A 12 -31.35 -9.94 6.67
CA GLU A 12 -32.11 -9.70 5.44
C GLU A 12 -31.38 -10.22 4.20
N THR A 13 -32.15 -10.88 3.33
CA THR A 13 -31.77 -11.25 1.96
C THR A 13 -32.73 -10.58 0.96
N PRO A 14 -32.43 -10.57 -0.35
CA PRO A 14 -33.38 -10.15 -1.38
C PRO A 14 -34.72 -10.86 -1.31
N ASP A 15 -34.75 -12.09 -0.79
CA ASP A 15 -35.93 -12.95 -0.73
C ASP A 15 -36.61 -12.95 0.66
N GLY A 16 -36.14 -12.12 1.60
CA GLY A 16 -36.67 -12.00 2.96
C GLY A 16 -35.67 -12.34 4.06
N TRP A 17 -36.16 -12.52 5.29
CA TRP A 17 -35.33 -12.84 6.45
C TRP A 17 -34.82 -14.28 6.39
N LYS A 18 -33.52 -14.46 6.63
CA LYS A 18 -32.86 -15.78 6.68
C LYS A 18 -32.05 -15.91 7.96
N ARG A 19 -32.07 -17.10 8.56
CA ARG A 19 -31.26 -17.41 9.74
C ARG A 19 -29.77 -17.44 9.37
N PHE A 20 -28.91 -16.95 10.27
CA PHE A 20 -27.47 -17.19 10.16
C PHE A 20 -27.16 -18.69 10.18
N GLU A 21 -26.15 -19.11 9.41
CA GLU A 21 -25.46 -20.36 9.71
C GLU A 21 -24.53 -20.10 10.90
N GLU A 22 -24.61 -20.94 11.94
CA GLU A 22 -23.84 -20.78 13.16
C GLU A 22 -23.07 -22.05 13.50
N ARG A 23 -21.83 -21.92 13.94
CA ARG A 23 -21.01 -23.04 14.41
C ARG A 23 -20.22 -22.64 15.67
N PRO A 24 -20.41 -23.32 16.82
CA PRO A 24 -19.55 -23.12 17.97
C PRO A 24 -18.13 -23.64 17.66
N SER A 25 -17.12 -22.94 18.17
CA SER A 25 -15.71 -23.30 18.03
C SER A 25 -14.99 -23.06 19.36
N VAL A 26 -14.21 -24.04 19.81
CA VAL A 26 -13.42 -23.94 21.04
C VAL A 26 -11.97 -23.62 20.68
N ILE A 27 -11.47 -22.50 21.18
CA ILE A 27 -10.07 -22.10 21.08
C ILE A 27 -9.39 -22.57 22.36
N VAL A 28 -8.48 -23.54 22.23
CA VAL A 28 -7.65 -24.00 23.34
C VAL A 28 -6.49 -23.03 23.51
N VAL A 29 -6.37 -22.43 24.69
CA VAL A 29 -5.33 -21.46 25.02
C VAL A 29 -4.31 -22.13 25.93
N LYS A 30 -3.02 -22.03 25.59
CA LYS A 30 -1.96 -22.59 26.42
C LYS A 30 -1.97 -21.91 27.79
N ASP A 31 -1.91 -22.72 28.85
CA ASP A 31 -1.88 -22.28 30.26
C ASP A 31 -3.08 -21.41 30.69
N ALA A 32 -4.22 -21.50 29.98
CA ALA A 32 -5.45 -20.79 30.32
C ALA A 32 -6.70 -21.60 29.95
N ASP A 33 -7.87 -21.17 30.43
CA ASP A 33 -9.14 -21.80 30.11
C ASP A 33 -9.49 -21.66 28.62
N PRO A 34 -10.12 -22.68 28.01
CA PRO A 34 -10.52 -22.62 26.61
C PRO A 34 -11.62 -21.58 26.39
N VAL A 35 -11.52 -20.85 25.28
CA VAL A 35 -12.50 -19.83 24.90
C VAL A 35 -13.44 -20.39 23.84
N THR A 36 -14.74 -20.44 24.13
CA THR A 36 -15.74 -20.80 23.12
C THR A 36 -16.22 -19.56 22.39
N ILE A 37 -16.17 -19.60 21.05
CA ILE A 37 -16.72 -18.56 20.18
C ILE A 37 -17.80 -19.14 19.27
N THR A 38 -18.73 -18.31 18.83
CA THR A 38 -19.72 -18.68 17.80
C THR A 38 -19.32 -18.05 16.49
N LEU A 39 -18.99 -18.89 15.51
CA LEU A 39 -18.78 -18.48 14.14
C LEU A 39 -20.14 -18.32 13.45
N ARG A 40 -20.29 -17.27 12.64
CA ARG A 40 -21.54 -16.98 11.92
C ARG A 40 -21.26 -16.73 10.44
N TRP A 41 -22.15 -17.18 9.58
CA TRP A 41 -22.12 -16.92 8.14
C TRP A 41 -23.48 -16.42 7.64
N THR A 42 -23.41 -15.52 6.67
CA THR A 42 -24.50 -15.19 5.77
C THR A 42 -24.22 -15.77 4.39
N GLU A 43 -25.17 -15.62 3.46
CA GLU A 43 -24.97 -15.89 2.03
C GLU A 43 -23.80 -15.10 1.41
N ASN A 44 -23.43 -13.95 1.99
CA ASN A 44 -22.31 -13.15 1.50
C ASN A 44 -20.96 -13.55 2.13
N GLY A 45 -20.94 -14.45 3.12
CA GLY A 45 -19.72 -14.95 3.75
C GLY A 45 -19.73 -14.86 5.28
N PRO A 46 -18.57 -15.08 5.93
CA PRO A 46 -18.47 -15.01 7.39
C PRO A 46 -18.76 -13.60 7.90
N VAL A 47 -19.41 -13.55 9.06
CA VAL A 47 -19.64 -12.31 9.81
C VAL A 47 -18.34 -11.93 10.52
N LEU A 48 -17.88 -10.70 10.31
CA LEU A 48 -16.70 -10.17 10.96
C LEU A 48 -17.04 -9.71 12.39
N PRO A 49 -16.21 -10.05 13.39
CA PRO A 49 -16.35 -9.47 14.73
C PRO A 49 -16.25 -7.94 14.68
N PRO A 50 -17.04 -7.19 15.48
CA PRO A 50 -17.01 -5.72 15.45
C PRO A 50 -15.63 -5.11 15.75
N GLY A 51 -14.83 -5.76 16.60
CA GLY A 51 -13.46 -5.32 16.91
C GLY A 51 -12.43 -5.69 15.83
N HIS A 52 -12.78 -6.48 14.81
CA HIS A 52 -11.87 -6.81 13.73
C HIS A 52 -11.60 -5.56 12.89
N ARG A 53 -10.38 -5.02 12.98
CA ARG A 53 -9.97 -3.78 12.29
C ARG A 53 -10.94 -2.61 12.53
N ASP A 54 -11.52 -2.54 13.73
CA ASP A 54 -12.51 -1.53 14.12
C ASP A 54 -13.73 -1.40 13.17
N ILE A 55 -14.07 -2.47 12.42
CA ILE A 55 -15.17 -2.43 11.45
C ILE A 55 -16.52 -2.09 12.09
N GLY A 56 -16.68 -2.37 13.39
CA GLY A 56 -17.83 -1.97 14.19
C GLY A 56 -18.05 -0.46 14.27
N ARG A 57 -16.98 0.36 14.17
CA ARG A 57 -17.10 1.83 14.21
C ARG A 57 -17.79 2.41 12.98
N VAL A 58 -17.73 1.70 11.86
CA VAL A 58 -18.35 2.09 10.58
C VAL A 58 -19.56 1.23 10.22
N THR A 59 -19.90 0.23 11.03
CA THR A 59 -21.09 -0.60 10.86
C THR A 59 -22.26 0.05 11.58
N ALA A 60 -23.34 0.34 10.84
CA ALA A 60 -24.52 0.99 11.42
C ALA A 60 -25.20 0.12 12.50
N PRO A 61 -25.86 0.73 13.51
CA PRO A 61 -26.69 -0.01 14.46
C PRO A 61 -27.72 -0.91 13.75
N GLY A 62 -27.99 -2.08 14.32
CA GLY A 62 -28.88 -3.08 13.70
C GLY A 62 -28.26 -3.79 12.48
N HIS A 63 -26.95 -3.67 12.27
CA HIS A 63 -26.24 -4.32 11.18
C HIS A 63 -25.01 -5.08 11.67
N VAL A 64 -24.58 -6.06 10.86
CA VAL A 64 -23.28 -6.73 11.01
C VAL A 64 -22.50 -6.68 9.70
N ALA A 65 -21.17 -6.67 9.78
CA ALA A 65 -20.30 -6.73 8.61
C ALA A 65 -20.08 -8.19 8.20
N ALA A 66 -20.20 -8.50 6.90
CA ALA A 66 -19.88 -9.81 6.34
C ALA A 66 -18.84 -9.64 5.23
N LEU A 67 -17.99 -10.66 5.03
CA LEU A 67 -16.90 -10.63 4.06
C LEU A 67 -17.13 -11.60 2.91
N ALA A 68 -17.38 -11.06 1.71
CA ALA A 68 -17.28 -11.82 0.47
C ALA A 68 -15.84 -11.76 -0.05
N TRP A 69 -15.15 -12.90 -0.11
CA TRP A 69 -13.78 -13.00 -0.62
C TRP A 69 -13.60 -14.29 -1.42
N THR A 70 -12.96 -14.21 -2.59
CA THR A 70 -12.73 -15.36 -3.48
C THR A 70 -11.89 -16.46 -2.83
N ALA A 71 -11.02 -16.13 -1.87
CA ALA A 71 -10.25 -17.13 -1.11
C ALA A 71 -11.10 -17.95 -0.12
N LEU A 72 -12.37 -17.59 0.07
CA LEU A 72 -13.33 -18.34 0.87
C LEU A 72 -14.19 -19.29 0.02
N ASP A 73 -13.90 -19.41 -1.28
CA ASP A 73 -14.56 -20.39 -2.15
C ASP A 73 -14.13 -21.81 -1.75
N ALA A 74 -15.09 -22.64 -1.33
CA ALA A 74 -14.83 -24.02 -0.93
C ALA A 74 -14.32 -24.89 -2.09
N ALA A 75 -14.50 -24.45 -3.34
CA ALA A 75 -14.00 -25.08 -4.55
C ALA A 75 -12.74 -24.38 -5.11
N ASP A 76 -11.93 -23.76 -4.26
CA ASP A 76 -10.67 -23.12 -4.65
C ASP A 76 -9.68 -24.15 -5.25
N THR A 77 -9.25 -23.90 -6.49
CA THR A 77 -8.31 -24.74 -7.25
C THR A 77 -6.91 -24.14 -7.39
N SER A 78 -6.59 -23.09 -6.64
CA SER A 78 -5.32 -22.34 -6.73
C SER A 78 -4.10 -23.21 -6.50
N MET A 79 -4.14 -24.16 -5.56
CA MET A 79 -3.06 -25.12 -5.34
C MET A 79 -2.85 -26.02 -6.56
N SER A 80 -3.93 -26.52 -7.16
CA SER A 80 -3.85 -27.32 -8.38
C SER A 80 -3.28 -26.50 -9.54
N ALA A 81 -3.74 -25.25 -9.69
CA ALA A 81 -3.21 -24.32 -10.68
C ALA A 81 -1.69 -24.13 -10.51
N GLY A 82 -1.21 -23.94 -9.28
CA GLY A 82 0.22 -23.85 -8.98
C GLY A 82 1.01 -25.09 -9.39
N LEU A 83 0.49 -26.29 -9.12
CA LEU A 83 1.12 -27.55 -9.55
C LEU A 83 1.17 -27.68 -11.08
N TRP A 84 0.12 -27.27 -11.78
CA TRP A 84 0.07 -27.28 -13.25
C TRP A 84 0.99 -26.23 -13.88
N LEU A 85 1.10 -25.04 -13.28
CA LEU A 85 2.05 -24.00 -13.69
C LEU A 85 3.50 -24.52 -13.64
N MET A 86 3.88 -25.21 -12.55
CA MET A 86 5.22 -25.81 -12.43
C MET A 86 5.51 -26.90 -13.45
N ARG A 87 4.49 -27.50 -14.06
CA ARG A 87 4.61 -28.57 -15.07
C ARG A 87 4.48 -28.07 -16.50
N SER A 88 4.16 -26.80 -16.69
CA SER A 88 3.88 -26.24 -18.02
C SER A 88 5.15 -26.17 -18.86
N GLY A 89 5.07 -26.61 -20.11
CA GLY A 89 6.20 -26.63 -21.06
C GLY A 89 6.43 -25.31 -21.81
N GLY A 90 5.58 -24.31 -21.62
CA GLY A 90 5.72 -23.00 -22.25
C GLY A 90 4.61 -22.03 -21.87
N VAL A 91 4.66 -20.81 -22.42
CA VAL A 91 3.77 -19.71 -22.02
C VAL A 91 2.28 -20.04 -22.20
N GLU A 92 1.86 -20.65 -23.31
CA GLU A 92 0.42 -20.93 -23.53
C GLU A 92 -0.13 -22.00 -22.56
N GLU A 93 0.64 -23.05 -22.27
CA GLU A 93 0.22 -24.07 -21.30
C GLU A 93 0.13 -23.47 -19.90
N ALA A 94 1.10 -22.62 -19.52
CA ALA A 94 1.07 -21.91 -18.25
C ALA A 94 -0.12 -20.95 -18.14
N LEU A 95 -0.47 -20.24 -19.22
CA LEU A 95 -1.66 -19.38 -19.25
C LEU A 95 -2.95 -20.17 -19.07
N ALA A 96 -3.05 -21.36 -19.68
CA ALA A 96 -4.18 -22.26 -19.51
C ALA A 96 -4.26 -22.80 -18.06
N ALA A 97 -3.13 -23.21 -17.48
CA ALA A 97 -3.06 -23.61 -16.07
C ALA A 97 -3.47 -22.48 -15.11
N GLY A 98 -3.07 -21.24 -15.42
CA GLY A 98 -3.45 -20.04 -14.66
C GLY A 98 -4.96 -19.79 -14.57
N ALA A 99 -5.76 -20.29 -15.51
CA ALA A 99 -7.22 -20.18 -15.49
C ALA A 99 -7.87 -20.91 -14.30
N LEU A 100 -7.17 -21.90 -13.73
CA LEU A 100 -7.59 -22.64 -12.55
C LEU A 100 -7.31 -21.88 -11.24
N PHE A 101 -6.55 -20.80 -11.28
CA PHE A 101 -6.17 -20.07 -10.07
C PHE A 101 -7.34 -19.20 -9.60
N VAL A 102 -7.75 -19.36 -8.34
CA VAL A 102 -8.95 -18.71 -7.78
C VAL A 102 -8.58 -17.50 -6.94
N ALA A 103 -7.64 -17.63 -6.00
CA ALA A 103 -7.29 -16.58 -5.08
C ALA A 103 -5.93 -16.84 -4.39
N PRO A 104 -5.26 -15.79 -3.87
CA PRO A 104 -5.54 -14.38 -4.11
C PRO A 104 -5.20 -13.97 -5.56
N ALA A 105 -5.80 -12.90 -6.08
CA ALA A 105 -5.41 -12.41 -7.39
C ALA A 105 -3.92 -12.00 -7.42
N GLN A 106 -3.19 -12.36 -8.48
CA GLN A 106 -1.76 -12.12 -8.67
C GLN A 106 -1.45 -11.74 -10.12
N ASN A 107 -0.36 -11.01 -10.36
CA ASN A 107 0.22 -10.87 -11.69
C ASN A 107 1.24 -12.00 -11.91
N LEU A 108 0.88 -12.96 -12.76
CA LEU A 108 1.75 -14.06 -13.18
C LEU A 108 2.64 -13.59 -14.33
N MET A 109 3.95 -13.54 -14.09
CA MET A 109 4.97 -13.30 -15.12
C MET A 109 5.46 -14.63 -15.68
N LEU A 110 5.50 -14.75 -17.00
CA LEU A 110 5.90 -15.95 -17.73
C LEU A 110 6.93 -15.60 -18.80
N ALA A 111 7.89 -16.50 -19.01
CA ALA A 111 8.81 -16.45 -20.12
C ALA A 111 9.11 -17.87 -20.60
N ASP A 112 9.20 -18.06 -21.92
CA ASP A 112 9.75 -19.25 -22.57
C ASP A 112 10.84 -18.84 -23.59
N GLN A 113 11.33 -19.78 -24.40
CA GLN A 113 12.40 -19.52 -25.38
C GLN A 113 12.05 -18.44 -26.42
N SER A 114 10.76 -18.17 -26.62
CA SER A 114 10.26 -17.33 -27.71
C SER A 114 9.33 -16.21 -27.28
N ARG A 115 8.80 -16.28 -26.06
CA ARG A 115 7.72 -15.39 -25.61
C ARG A 115 7.89 -14.92 -24.18
N VAL A 116 7.32 -13.75 -23.91
CA VAL A 116 7.13 -13.20 -22.57
C VAL A 116 5.67 -12.82 -22.38
N ALA A 117 5.12 -13.11 -21.21
CA ALA A 117 3.76 -12.76 -20.89
C ALA A 117 3.60 -12.29 -19.45
N MET A 118 2.59 -11.45 -19.24
CA MET A 118 2.06 -11.10 -17.93
C MET A 118 0.55 -11.33 -17.97
N GLN A 119 0.05 -12.11 -17.04
CA GLN A 119 -1.37 -12.41 -16.92
C GLN A 119 -1.81 -12.22 -15.47
N MET A 120 -2.87 -11.44 -15.26
CA MET A 120 -3.52 -11.47 -13.96
C MET A 120 -4.25 -12.81 -13.80
N ILE A 121 -3.88 -13.59 -12.78
CA ILE A 121 -4.55 -14.83 -12.36
C ILE A 121 -5.39 -14.57 -11.11
N GLY A 122 -6.36 -15.43 -10.82
CA GLY A 122 -7.36 -15.24 -9.77
C GLY A 122 -8.71 -14.73 -10.30
N ARG A 123 -9.80 -15.07 -9.62
CA ARG A 123 -11.16 -14.72 -10.03
C ARG A 123 -11.46 -13.26 -9.68
N MET A 124 -11.99 -12.52 -10.66
CA MET A 124 -12.61 -11.22 -10.42
C MET A 124 -14.12 -11.39 -10.19
N PRO A 125 -14.68 -10.88 -9.07
CA PRO A 125 -16.12 -10.90 -8.85
C PRO A 125 -16.89 -10.16 -9.95
N ALA A 126 -17.95 -10.76 -10.47
CA ALA A 126 -18.87 -10.10 -11.40
C ALA A 126 -19.84 -9.20 -10.61
N ARG A 127 -19.51 -7.91 -10.47
CA ARG A 127 -20.39 -6.91 -9.83
C ARG A 127 -21.29 -6.25 -10.86
N SER A 128 -22.52 -5.92 -10.47
CA SER A 128 -23.41 -5.08 -11.28
C SER A 128 -22.82 -3.68 -11.44
N GLY A 129 -22.94 -3.06 -12.61
CA GLY A 129 -22.60 -1.65 -12.80
C GLY A 129 -23.40 -0.68 -11.90
N ALA A 130 -24.55 -1.14 -11.37
CA ALA A 130 -25.37 -0.40 -10.42
C ALA A 130 -24.94 -0.61 -8.94
N HIS A 131 -23.84 -1.32 -8.68
CA HIS A 131 -23.35 -1.56 -7.32
C HIS A 131 -23.08 -0.24 -6.60
N GLN A 132 -23.76 0.00 -5.47
CA GLN A 132 -23.87 1.35 -4.89
C GLN A 132 -22.54 2.00 -4.52
N THR A 133 -21.58 1.21 -4.05
CA THR A 133 -20.26 1.71 -3.64
C THR A 133 -19.18 1.47 -4.69
N LEU A 134 -19.53 0.89 -5.83
CA LEU A 134 -18.58 0.37 -6.83
C LEU A 134 -17.51 -0.57 -6.20
N GLY A 135 -17.78 -1.18 -5.03
CA GLY A 135 -16.81 -2.00 -4.30
C GLY A 135 -15.73 -1.21 -3.53
N ARG A 136 -15.85 0.11 -3.39
CA ARG A 136 -14.90 0.97 -2.64
C ARG A 136 -15.17 1.01 -1.13
N MET A 137 -16.39 0.69 -0.73
CA MET A 137 -16.86 0.73 0.66
C MET A 137 -17.81 -0.44 0.93
N PRO A 138 -18.02 -0.84 2.21
CA PRO A 138 -19.07 -1.79 2.57
C PRO A 138 -20.43 -1.39 1.98
N ALA A 139 -21.18 -2.36 1.47
CA ALA A 139 -22.46 -2.14 0.82
C ALA A 139 -23.59 -2.98 1.48
N PRO A 140 -24.85 -2.54 1.38
CA PRO A 140 -26.00 -3.33 1.81
C PRO A 140 -26.06 -4.71 1.13
N GLY A 141 -25.83 -5.78 1.91
CA GLY A 141 -25.77 -7.17 1.40
C GLY A 141 -27.13 -7.81 1.07
N TRP A 142 -28.22 -7.17 1.49
CA TRP A 142 -29.60 -7.56 1.18
C TRP A 142 -30.10 -7.02 -0.17
N ARG A 143 -29.36 -6.10 -0.79
CA ARG A 143 -29.69 -5.53 -2.10
C ARG A 143 -29.07 -6.36 -3.21
N ALA A 144 -29.90 -6.84 -4.15
CA ALA A 144 -29.47 -7.75 -5.21
C ALA A 144 -28.36 -7.16 -6.10
N GLU A 145 -28.39 -5.85 -6.37
CA GLU A 145 -27.39 -5.15 -7.17
C GLU A 145 -25.99 -5.07 -6.52
N ASN A 146 -25.91 -5.27 -5.20
CA ASN A 146 -24.63 -5.30 -4.48
C ASN A 146 -24.06 -6.73 -4.36
N ARG A 147 -24.83 -7.76 -4.68
CA ARG A 147 -24.39 -9.16 -4.64
C ARG A 147 -23.53 -9.50 -5.86
N TRP A 148 -22.60 -10.44 -5.70
CA TRP A 148 -21.80 -10.96 -6.80
C TRP A 148 -22.67 -11.83 -7.71
N GLN A 149 -22.59 -11.60 -9.02
CA GLN A 149 -23.24 -12.39 -10.06
C GLN A 149 -22.29 -13.50 -10.55
N GLY A 150 -21.72 -14.24 -9.58
CA GLY A 150 -20.61 -15.15 -9.83
C GLY A 150 -19.27 -14.42 -10.07
N SER A 151 -18.47 -14.97 -10.97
CA SER A 151 -17.14 -14.45 -11.34
C SER A 151 -17.11 -14.06 -12.81
N LEU A 152 -16.33 -13.05 -13.15
CA LEU A 152 -16.01 -12.73 -14.53
C LEU A 152 -15.22 -13.89 -15.18
N PRO A 153 -15.36 -14.10 -16.50
CA PRO A 153 -14.56 -15.10 -17.19
C PRO A 153 -13.07 -14.73 -17.10
N TYR A 154 -12.19 -15.73 -17.09
CA TYR A 154 -10.74 -15.52 -17.01
C TYR A 154 -10.20 -14.61 -18.13
N THR A 155 -10.83 -14.62 -19.30
CA THR A 155 -10.49 -13.73 -20.42
C THR A 155 -10.74 -12.25 -20.14
N ALA A 156 -11.48 -11.89 -19.09
CA ALA A 156 -11.63 -10.52 -18.63
C ALA A 156 -10.43 -10.02 -17.81
N ASN A 157 -9.59 -10.92 -17.30
CA ASN A 157 -8.39 -10.55 -16.57
C ASN A 157 -7.36 -9.91 -17.53
N PRO A 158 -6.62 -8.86 -17.11
CA PRO A 158 -5.58 -8.27 -17.95
C PRO A 158 -4.53 -9.28 -18.41
N ARG A 159 -4.24 -9.28 -19.72
CA ARG A 159 -3.21 -10.10 -20.39
C ARG A 159 -2.32 -9.20 -21.23
N PHE A 160 -1.02 -9.44 -21.16
CA PHE A 160 0.00 -8.84 -22.00
C PHE A 160 0.88 -9.97 -22.53
N LEU A 161 1.00 -10.08 -23.85
CA LEU A 161 1.77 -11.11 -24.53
C LEU A 161 2.66 -10.41 -25.56
N ASP A 162 3.96 -10.72 -25.53
CA ASP A 162 4.95 -10.26 -26.51
C ASP A 162 4.81 -8.77 -26.87
N PRO A 163 4.93 -7.85 -25.89
CA PRO A 163 4.80 -6.43 -26.18
C PRO A 163 5.89 -6.02 -27.18
N ARG A 164 5.59 -5.00 -28.00
CA ARG A 164 6.55 -4.48 -28.99
C ARG A 164 7.89 -4.04 -28.39
N SER A 165 7.89 -3.63 -27.11
CA SER A 165 9.10 -3.27 -26.37
C SER A 165 10.01 -4.46 -26.06
N GLY A 166 9.54 -5.70 -26.22
CA GLY A 166 10.28 -6.91 -25.85
C GLY A 166 10.43 -7.14 -24.34
N ILE A 167 9.94 -6.21 -23.51
CA ILE A 167 10.09 -6.24 -22.05
C ILE A 167 8.75 -6.05 -21.34
N LEU A 168 8.54 -6.84 -20.29
CA LEU A 168 7.42 -6.73 -19.35
C LEU A 168 7.96 -6.51 -17.94
N GLY A 169 7.30 -5.63 -17.20
CA GLY A 169 7.60 -5.37 -15.79
C GLY A 169 6.37 -4.89 -15.04
N ASN A 170 6.32 -5.24 -13.77
CA ASN A 170 5.30 -4.78 -12.86
C ASN A 170 5.91 -4.60 -11.48
N THR A 171 5.60 -3.47 -10.85
CA THR A 171 6.01 -3.15 -9.49
C THR A 171 4.78 -2.96 -8.61
N ASN A 172 3.68 -3.67 -8.88
CA ASN A 172 2.34 -3.44 -8.32
C ASN A 172 1.65 -2.15 -8.82
N ASN A 173 2.17 -1.57 -9.91
CA ASN A 173 1.60 -0.39 -10.56
C ASN A 173 0.31 -0.69 -11.31
N LYS A 174 -0.44 0.37 -11.64
CA LYS A 174 -1.64 0.30 -12.49
C LYS A 174 -1.30 -0.26 -13.87
N THR A 175 -2.04 -1.28 -14.31
CA THR A 175 -1.82 -1.98 -15.59
C THR A 175 -2.91 -1.71 -16.63
N VAL A 176 -4.12 -1.34 -16.22
CA VAL A 176 -5.26 -1.12 -17.12
C VAL A 176 -6.08 0.07 -16.68
N GLU A 177 -6.71 0.75 -17.65
CA GLU A 177 -7.76 1.75 -17.43
C GLU A 177 -9.05 1.24 -18.05
N ARG A 178 -10.01 0.84 -17.21
CA ARG A 178 -11.32 0.32 -17.65
C ARG A 178 -12.40 0.83 -16.72
N ALA A 179 -13.61 1.00 -17.23
CA ALA A 179 -14.75 1.36 -16.40
C ALA A 179 -15.09 0.23 -15.40
N PHE A 180 -15.71 0.60 -14.28
CA PHE A 180 -16.32 -0.37 -13.38
C PHE A 180 -17.41 -1.18 -14.12
N PRO A 181 -17.50 -2.51 -13.93
CA PRO A 181 -16.79 -3.34 -12.97
C PRO A 181 -15.44 -3.91 -13.45
N LEU A 182 -15.00 -3.67 -14.70
CA LEU A 182 -13.78 -4.26 -15.28
C LEU A 182 -12.46 -3.57 -14.88
N HIS A 183 -12.53 -2.47 -14.14
CA HIS A 183 -11.39 -1.65 -13.66
C HIS A 183 -10.31 -2.39 -12.83
N VAL A 184 -10.53 -3.64 -12.39
CA VAL A 184 -9.66 -4.43 -11.49
C VAL A 184 -9.57 -3.88 -10.07
N SER A 185 -9.04 -2.67 -9.90
CA SER A 185 -8.87 -2.01 -8.61
C SER A 185 -8.97 -0.49 -8.73
N PHE A 186 -9.53 0.15 -7.70
CA PHE A 186 -9.44 1.60 -7.50
C PHE A 186 -8.14 2.03 -6.81
N LEU A 187 -7.47 1.10 -6.14
CA LEU A 187 -6.22 1.35 -5.40
C LEU A 187 -5.11 0.46 -5.97
N TRP A 188 -4.03 1.10 -6.43
CA TRP A 188 -2.85 0.43 -6.99
C TRP A 188 -1.65 0.71 -6.09
N GLY A 189 -0.79 -0.30 -5.93
CA GLY A 189 0.24 -0.28 -4.88
C GLY A 189 1.49 0.53 -5.21
N ASP A 190 1.70 0.90 -6.47
CA ASP A 190 2.90 1.64 -6.87
C ASP A 190 2.65 2.65 -7.99
N THR A 191 3.28 3.82 -7.83
CA THR A 191 3.36 4.88 -8.83
C THR A 191 4.79 5.33 -9.07
N GLN A 192 5.74 4.90 -8.23
CA GLN A 192 7.09 5.48 -8.15
C GLN A 192 8.15 4.47 -8.60
N ARG A 193 8.13 3.23 -8.08
CA ARG A 193 9.12 2.20 -8.45
C ARG A 193 9.01 1.85 -9.94
N ILE A 194 7.82 1.89 -10.51
CA ILE A 194 7.63 1.68 -11.95
C ILE A 194 8.38 2.72 -12.78
N ARG A 195 8.48 3.98 -12.32
CA ARG A 195 9.24 5.02 -13.01
C ARG A 195 10.74 4.77 -12.94
N ARG A 196 11.24 4.32 -11.79
CA ARG A 196 12.64 3.92 -11.64
C ARG A 196 12.97 2.71 -12.53
N TRP A 197 12.11 1.70 -12.50
CA TRP A 197 12.23 0.50 -13.33
C TRP A 197 12.20 0.84 -14.83
N GLN A 198 11.27 1.71 -15.26
CA GLN A 198 11.18 2.16 -16.66
C GLN A 198 12.47 2.85 -17.13
N ALA A 199 13.09 3.69 -16.30
CA ALA A 199 14.37 4.31 -16.61
C ALA A 199 15.47 3.26 -16.77
N LEU A 200 15.65 2.39 -15.77
CA LEU A 200 16.68 1.33 -15.79
C LEU A 200 16.55 0.41 -17.00
N MET A 201 15.32 0.07 -17.38
CA MET A 201 15.06 -0.79 -18.53
C MET A 201 15.16 -0.06 -19.86
N GLY A 202 15.01 1.27 -19.87
CA GLY A 202 15.14 2.12 -21.04
C GLY A 202 16.58 2.58 -21.32
N ASP A 203 17.50 2.43 -20.35
CA ASP A 203 18.90 2.86 -20.47
C ASP A 203 19.70 2.05 -21.51
N ARG A 204 19.19 0.89 -21.93
CA ARG A 204 19.87 -0.05 -22.85
C ARG A 204 18.86 -0.72 -23.78
N GLU A 205 19.23 -0.92 -25.05
CA GLU A 205 18.38 -1.61 -26.04
C GLU A 205 18.24 -3.12 -25.75
N VAL A 206 19.31 -3.74 -25.23
CA VAL A 206 19.36 -5.16 -24.89
C VAL A 206 19.73 -5.31 -23.42
N GLN A 207 18.93 -6.09 -22.69
CA GLN A 207 19.15 -6.41 -21.29
C GLN A 207 20.02 -7.66 -21.14
N THR A 208 20.89 -7.69 -20.14
CA THR A 208 21.70 -8.84 -19.75
C THR A 208 21.27 -9.34 -18.37
N ARG A 209 21.78 -10.51 -17.96
CA ARG A 209 21.58 -10.98 -16.58
C ARG A 209 22.10 -9.95 -15.58
N GLU A 210 23.26 -9.37 -15.85
CA GLU A 210 23.91 -8.38 -14.99
C GLU A 210 23.07 -7.11 -14.88
N SER A 211 22.46 -6.62 -15.96
CA SER A 211 21.59 -5.43 -15.89
C SER A 211 20.31 -5.69 -15.08
N PHE A 212 19.78 -6.91 -15.09
CA PHE A 212 18.67 -7.28 -14.20
C PHE A 212 19.09 -7.36 -12.74
N ILE A 213 20.31 -7.85 -12.44
CA ILE A 213 20.85 -7.84 -11.08
C ILE A 213 21.04 -6.40 -10.59
N GLU A 214 21.62 -5.53 -11.42
CA GLU A 214 21.74 -4.09 -11.13
C GLU A 214 20.37 -3.48 -10.80
N ALA A 215 19.33 -3.78 -11.58
CA ALA A 215 18.00 -3.26 -11.35
C ALA A 215 17.34 -3.77 -10.07
N GLN A 216 17.64 -4.99 -9.62
CA GLN A 216 17.15 -5.54 -8.35
C GLN A 216 17.87 -4.95 -7.13
N LEU A 217 19.13 -4.54 -7.29
CA LEU A 217 19.96 -3.94 -6.25
C LEU A 217 19.88 -2.40 -6.23
N ASP A 218 19.10 -1.80 -7.12
CA ASP A 218 18.97 -0.35 -7.23
C ASP A 218 18.29 0.24 -5.99
N THR A 219 19.00 1.15 -5.31
CA THR A 219 18.54 1.84 -4.11
C THR A 219 18.12 3.29 -4.38
N VAL A 220 18.06 3.71 -5.64
CA VAL A 220 17.74 5.09 -6.00
C VAL A 220 16.24 5.35 -5.89
N SER A 221 15.88 6.28 -5.01
CA SER A 221 14.49 6.69 -4.79
C SER A 221 14.03 7.66 -5.88
N TYR A 222 13.15 7.18 -6.77
CA TYR A 222 12.44 8.06 -7.71
C TYR A 222 11.61 9.13 -6.96
N THR A 223 10.98 8.74 -5.85
CA THR A 223 10.23 9.67 -4.99
C THR A 223 11.09 10.82 -4.50
N ALA A 224 12.32 10.55 -4.06
CA ALA A 224 13.25 11.61 -3.64
C ALA A 224 13.59 12.53 -4.81
N ARG A 225 13.94 11.96 -5.97
CA ARG A 225 14.26 12.73 -7.17
C ARG A 225 13.10 13.58 -7.68
N SER A 226 11.85 13.13 -7.53
CA SER A 226 10.68 13.86 -8.01
C SER A 226 10.21 14.92 -7.02
N LEU A 227 10.27 14.65 -5.71
CA LEU A 227 9.71 15.54 -4.69
C LEU A 227 10.70 16.55 -4.15
N LEU A 228 11.99 16.22 -3.99
CA LEU A 228 12.97 17.15 -3.40
C LEU A 228 13.01 18.49 -4.16
N PRO A 229 13.15 18.53 -5.50
CA PRO A 229 13.18 19.80 -6.22
C PRO A 229 11.90 20.62 -6.05
N LEU A 230 10.78 19.95 -5.77
CA LEU A 230 9.47 20.58 -5.60
C LEU A 230 9.29 21.15 -4.18
N ILE A 231 9.53 20.35 -3.14
CA ILE A 231 9.31 20.75 -1.74
C ILE A 231 10.39 21.71 -1.23
N GLY A 232 11.61 21.62 -1.74
CA GLY A 232 12.72 22.48 -1.35
C GLY A 232 12.94 23.69 -2.25
N ARG A 233 12.12 23.87 -3.30
CA ARG A 233 12.33 24.88 -4.37
C ARG A 233 12.70 26.27 -3.87
N GLU A 234 12.03 26.72 -2.81
CA GLU A 234 12.19 28.07 -2.24
C GLU A 234 13.11 28.09 -1.02
N LEU A 235 13.63 26.92 -0.61
CA LEU A 235 14.56 26.76 0.50
C LEU A 235 16.02 26.68 0.02
N TRP A 236 16.24 26.18 -1.21
CA TRP A 236 17.58 26.03 -1.78
C TRP A 236 18.35 27.34 -1.81
N PHE A 237 19.53 27.34 -1.19
CA PHE A 237 20.44 28.50 -1.14
C PHE A 237 19.77 29.79 -0.66
N SER A 238 18.78 29.67 0.23
CA SER A 238 18.05 30.79 0.82
C SER A 238 18.57 31.15 2.21
N GLY A 239 18.43 32.43 2.59
CA GLY A 239 18.81 32.96 3.91
C GLY A 239 20.26 33.45 4.03
N ASP A 240 20.52 34.21 5.08
CA ASP A 240 21.87 34.67 5.44
C ASP A 240 22.65 33.56 6.16
N PRO A 241 24.00 33.52 6.06
CA PRO A 241 24.81 32.56 6.80
C PRO A 241 24.50 32.56 8.30
N ALA A 242 24.14 31.39 8.83
CA ALA A 242 23.80 31.26 10.24
C ALA A 242 24.99 30.80 11.11
N PRO A 243 25.06 31.21 12.39
CA PRO A 243 26.07 30.75 13.32
C PRO A 243 26.00 29.23 13.55
N GLN A 244 27.17 28.63 13.79
CA GLN A 244 27.28 27.21 14.16
C GLN A 244 26.45 26.88 15.40
N GLY A 245 25.87 25.68 15.42
CA GLY A 245 25.03 25.20 16.53
C GLY A 245 23.60 25.76 16.56
N THR A 246 23.20 26.58 15.58
CA THR A 246 21.81 27.05 15.47
C THR A 246 20.94 26.13 14.61
N ALA A 247 19.63 26.13 14.83
CA ALA A 247 18.68 25.40 13.99
C ALA A 247 18.74 25.86 12.52
N GLU A 248 18.89 27.16 12.30
CA GLU A 248 19.07 27.75 10.97
C GLU A 248 20.29 27.18 10.26
N ARG A 249 21.42 27.07 10.97
CA ARG A 249 22.64 26.50 10.40
C ARG A 249 22.48 25.02 10.06
N ARG A 250 21.88 24.25 10.97
CA ARG A 250 21.58 22.83 10.73
C ARG A 250 20.72 22.64 9.48
N ARG A 251 19.73 23.50 9.27
CA ARG A 251 18.91 23.50 8.06
C ARG A 251 19.73 23.80 6.81
N GLN A 252 20.60 24.81 6.85
CA GLN A 252 21.49 25.13 5.72
C GLN A 252 22.41 23.96 5.36
N ASP A 253 23.03 23.33 6.34
CA ASP A 253 23.92 22.18 6.13
C ASP A 253 23.14 20.97 5.55
N ALA A 254 21.94 20.69 6.08
CA ALA A 254 21.07 19.63 5.56
C ALA A 254 20.59 19.89 4.12
N LEU A 255 20.20 21.13 3.80
CA LEU A 255 19.77 21.50 2.44
C LEU A 255 20.94 21.41 1.44
N ALA A 256 22.16 21.73 1.85
CA ALA A 256 23.35 21.58 1.01
C ALA A 256 23.60 20.10 0.66
N LEU A 257 23.55 19.20 1.64
CA LEU A 257 23.67 17.76 1.42
C LEU A 257 22.57 17.24 0.47
N LEU A 258 21.30 17.59 0.74
CA LEU A 258 20.16 17.17 -0.08
C LEU A 258 20.22 17.71 -1.52
N ALA A 259 20.82 18.88 -1.74
CA ALA A 259 20.96 19.47 -3.08
C ALA A 259 21.97 18.73 -3.96
N GLU A 260 22.99 18.10 -3.36
CA GLU A 260 24.00 17.30 -4.07
C GLU A 260 23.62 15.82 -4.18
N TRP A 261 22.62 15.38 -3.40
CA TRP A 261 22.20 13.99 -3.35
C TRP A 261 21.47 13.53 -4.60
N ASN A 262 21.92 12.41 -5.16
CA ASN A 262 21.34 11.79 -6.35
C ASN A 262 20.10 10.92 -6.05
N GLY A 263 19.59 10.88 -4.82
CA GLY A 263 18.45 10.05 -4.41
C GLY A 263 18.80 8.60 -4.04
N GLU A 264 20.08 8.21 -4.01
CA GLU A 264 20.53 6.88 -3.57
C GLU A 264 20.30 6.67 -2.08
N MET A 265 19.46 5.68 -1.72
CA MET A 265 19.13 5.35 -0.32
C MET A 265 20.24 4.53 0.36
N SER A 266 21.48 4.97 0.24
CA SER A 266 22.66 4.29 0.80
C SER A 266 22.62 4.30 2.33
N GLU A 267 22.96 3.17 2.94
CA GLU A 267 23.02 2.99 4.39
C GLU A 267 24.06 3.90 5.06
N HIS A 268 25.08 4.33 4.33
CA HIS A 268 26.19 5.14 4.86
C HIS A 268 25.94 6.66 4.78
N LEU A 269 24.81 7.09 4.21
CA LEU A 269 24.53 8.49 3.93
C LEU A 269 23.53 9.11 4.92
N PRO A 270 23.70 10.40 5.30
CA PRO A 270 22.69 11.13 6.07
C PRO A 270 21.48 11.57 5.22
N GLU A 271 21.65 11.82 3.93
CA GLU A 271 20.62 12.39 3.04
C GLU A 271 19.34 11.55 2.95
N PRO A 272 19.40 10.20 2.81
CA PRO A 272 18.21 9.36 2.81
C PRO A 272 17.40 9.48 4.12
N LEU A 273 18.11 9.60 5.25
CA LEU A 273 17.50 9.74 6.57
C LEU A 273 16.82 11.10 6.70
N ILE A 274 17.52 12.18 6.35
CA ILE A 274 16.98 13.55 6.39
C ILE A 274 15.75 13.66 5.49
N PHE A 275 15.84 13.20 4.24
CA PHE A 275 14.72 13.26 3.31
C PHE A 275 13.51 12.47 3.83
N THR A 276 13.71 11.25 4.33
CA THR A 276 12.62 10.42 4.84
C THR A 276 11.95 11.04 6.06
N ALA A 277 12.74 11.59 6.99
CA ALA A 277 12.22 12.28 8.16
C ALA A 277 11.46 13.56 7.77
N TRP A 278 12.03 14.36 6.86
CA TRP A 278 11.39 15.57 6.35
C TRP A 278 10.07 15.26 5.66
N LEU A 279 10.03 14.28 4.75
CA LEU A 279 8.81 13.93 4.04
C LEU A 279 7.70 13.40 4.97
N ARG A 280 8.06 12.63 6.01
CA ARG A 280 7.12 12.18 7.05
C ARG A 280 6.57 13.34 7.84
N SER A 281 7.44 14.23 8.34
CA SER A 281 7.04 15.43 9.08
C SER A 281 6.17 16.35 8.22
N LEU A 282 6.53 16.52 6.94
CA LEU A 282 5.79 17.34 5.99
C LEU A 282 4.38 16.80 5.77
N GLN A 283 4.23 15.52 5.45
CA GLN A 283 2.89 14.94 5.30
C GLN A 283 2.06 15.10 6.57
N ASP A 284 2.66 14.86 7.74
CA ASP A 284 1.96 15.02 9.00
C ASP A 284 1.42 16.44 9.18
N MET A 285 2.27 17.45 8.94
CA MET A 285 1.87 18.85 9.00
C MET A 285 0.79 19.22 7.97
N LEU A 286 0.82 18.61 6.79
CA LEU A 286 -0.18 18.87 5.74
C LEU A 286 -1.56 18.30 6.05
N ILE A 287 -1.68 17.23 6.85
CA ILE A 287 -2.95 16.53 7.03
C ILE A 287 -3.54 16.67 8.43
N ARG A 288 -2.71 16.90 9.45
CA ARG A 288 -3.09 16.74 10.86
C ARG A 288 -4.19 17.70 11.30
N ASP A 289 -4.21 18.92 10.78
CA ASP A 289 -5.24 19.90 11.12
C ASP A 289 -6.60 19.58 10.47
N ASP A 290 -6.58 19.04 9.25
CA ASP A 290 -7.75 18.72 8.45
C ASP A 290 -8.40 17.38 8.82
N VAL A 291 -7.60 16.32 9.02
CA VAL A 291 -8.11 14.97 9.34
C VAL A 291 -7.99 14.62 10.83
N GLY A 292 -7.34 15.48 11.62
CA GLY A 292 -7.24 15.33 13.06
C GLY A 292 -6.50 14.05 13.48
N PRO A 293 -7.00 13.32 14.49
CA PRO A 293 -6.37 12.09 14.98
C PRO A 293 -6.23 10.97 13.94
N LEU A 294 -6.96 11.04 12.81
CA LEU A 294 -6.78 10.06 11.72
C LEU A 294 -5.42 10.21 11.04
N ALA A 295 -4.73 11.34 11.18
CA ALA A 295 -3.38 11.55 10.66
C ALA A 295 -2.41 10.45 11.13
N ASP A 296 -2.56 9.97 12.36
CA ASP A 296 -1.70 8.93 12.94
C ASP A 296 -1.84 7.57 12.22
N ALA A 297 -2.92 7.35 11.47
CA ALA A 297 -3.08 6.17 10.63
C ALA A 297 -2.24 6.22 9.34
N PHE A 298 -1.77 7.41 8.93
CA PHE A 298 -0.97 7.63 7.73
C PHE A 298 0.53 7.57 8.04
N THR A 299 0.99 6.36 8.37
CA THR A 299 2.39 6.09 8.79
C THR A 299 3.42 6.17 7.67
N HIS A 300 2.98 6.25 6.41
CA HIS A 300 3.83 6.31 5.23
C HIS A 300 3.45 7.53 4.38
N PRO A 301 4.43 8.29 3.87
CA PRO A 301 4.14 9.37 2.95
C PRO A 301 3.49 8.87 1.66
N ASP A 302 2.44 9.56 1.20
CA ASP A 302 1.87 9.44 -0.12
C ASP A 302 2.52 10.48 -1.04
N PRO A 303 3.45 10.07 -1.91
CA PRO A 303 4.17 11.00 -2.76
C PRO A 303 3.28 11.66 -3.81
N VAL A 304 2.18 11.02 -4.21
CA VAL A 304 1.23 11.60 -5.18
C VAL A 304 0.43 12.70 -4.52
N PHE A 305 0.03 12.52 -3.25
CA PHE A 305 -0.62 13.57 -2.47
C PHE A 305 0.30 14.79 -2.31
N VAL A 306 1.54 14.57 -1.84
CA VAL A 306 2.51 15.68 -1.64
C VAL A 306 2.81 16.40 -2.96
N GLU A 307 2.99 15.68 -4.06
CA GLU A 307 3.19 16.29 -5.38
C GLU A 307 1.98 17.15 -5.78
N ARG A 308 0.75 16.65 -5.59
CA ARG A 308 -0.47 17.40 -5.93
C ARG A 308 -0.59 18.69 -5.13
N VAL A 309 -0.30 18.65 -3.82
CA VAL A 309 -0.31 19.82 -2.94
C VAL A 309 0.67 20.88 -3.44
N PHE A 310 1.94 20.53 -3.64
CA PHE A 310 2.97 21.50 -4.04
C PHE A 310 2.87 21.96 -5.50
N ARG A 311 2.18 21.21 -6.36
CA ARG A 311 1.81 21.65 -7.72
C ARG A 311 0.50 22.41 -7.79
N ASP A 312 -0.20 22.56 -6.67
CA ASP A 312 -1.54 23.14 -6.57
C ASP A 312 -2.55 22.50 -7.55
N THR A 313 -2.48 21.17 -7.70
CA THR A 313 -3.37 20.45 -8.61
C THR A 313 -4.79 20.48 -8.07
N GLU A 314 -5.69 21.14 -8.80
CA GLU A 314 -7.10 21.30 -8.41
C GLU A 314 -7.28 22.07 -7.07
N GLY A 315 -6.40 23.03 -6.77
CA GLY A 315 -6.47 23.83 -5.54
C GLY A 315 -5.90 23.12 -4.29
N ALA A 316 -5.11 22.07 -4.49
CA ALA A 316 -4.56 21.27 -3.40
C ALA A 316 -3.51 22.01 -2.54
N ALA A 317 -3.04 23.21 -2.93
CA ALA A 317 -2.20 24.02 -2.04
C ALA A 317 -2.92 24.44 -0.75
N ALA A 318 -4.26 24.33 -0.69
CA ALA A 318 -5.05 24.58 0.51
C ALA A 318 -4.67 23.69 1.71
N TRP A 319 -4.05 22.53 1.48
CA TRP A 319 -3.53 21.66 2.56
C TRP A 319 -2.28 22.22 3.26
N CYS A 320 -1.70 23.30 2.74
CA CYS A 320 -0.59 23.99 3.38
C CYS A 320 -1.06 25.05 4.41
N ASP A 321 -2.35 25.38 4.43
CA ASP A 321 -2.93 26.34 5.36
C ASP A 321 -3.37 25.64 6.65
N ILE A 322 -2.81 26.02 7.79
CA ILE A 322 -3.20 25.43 9.08
C ILE A 322 -4.47 26.13 9.55
N ARG A 323 -5.62 25.46 9.48
CA ARG A 323 -6.92 26.14 9.69
C ARG A 323 -7.13 26.77 11.08
N GLN A 324 -6.36 26.37 12.08
CA GLN A 324 -6.45 26.88 13.45
C GLN A 324 -5.60 28.14 13.69
N THR A 325 -4.72 28.51 12.77
CA THR A 325 -3.90 29.72 12.88
C THR A 325 -4.61 30.92 12.24
N SER A 326 -4.22 32.14 12.62
CA SER A 326 -4.73 33.36 11.97
C SER A 326 -3.95 33.75 10.71
N PRO A 327 -2.62 33.60 10.66
CA PRO A 327 -1.87 33.71 9.41
C PRO A 327 -2.13 32.52 8.50
N VAL A 328 -2.32 32.77 7.20
CA VAL A 328 -2.40 31.70 6.19
C VAL A 328 -0.99 31.28 5.82
N GLU A 329 -0.61 30.05 6.15
CA GLU A 329 0.68 29.50 5.77
C GLU A 329 0.76 29.14 4.28
N THR A 330 1.94 29.35 3.72
CA THR A 330 2.30 28.92 2.36
C THR A 330 2.99 27.56 2.40
N CYS A 331 2.94 26.80 1.30
CA CYS A 331 3.64 25.51 1.21
C CYS A 331 5.15 25.58 1.50
N PRO A 332 5.90 26.62 1.06
CA PRO A 332 7.29 26.82 1.46
C PRO A 332 7.48 26.98 2.98
N GLU A 333 6.57 27.68 3.67
CA GLU A 333 6.64 27.85 5.12
C GLU A 333 6.40 26.52 5.85
N ILE A 334 5.40 25.74 5.41
CA ILE A 334 5.17 24.40 5.94
C ILE A 334 6.36 23.47 5.66
N ALA A 335 6.90 23.49 4.44
CA ALA A 335 8.07 22.70 4.08
C ALA A 335 9.27 23.02 4.98
N ARG A 336 9.53 24.31 5.23
CA ARG A 336 10.60 24.77 6.12
C ARG A 336 10.38 24.32 7.57
N ARG A 337 9.17 24.52 8.11
CA ARG A 337 8.82 24.11 9.48
C ARG A 337 8.93 22.60 9.67
N ALA A 338 8.48 21.82 8.68
CA ALA A 338 8.61 20.36 8.68
C ALA A 338 10.08 19.91 8.64
N LEU A 339 10.93 20.59 7.87
CA LEU A 339 12.36 20.29 7.85
C LEU A 339 13.00 20.61 9.20
N ASP A 340 12.72 21.79 9.78
CA ASP A 340 13.25 22.16 11.10
C ASP A 340 12.82 21.16 12.18
N GLY A 341 11.55 20.73 12.18
CA GLY A 341 11.05 19.70 13.10
C GLY A 341 11.74 18.35 12.91
N ALA A 342 11.87 17.88 11.67
CA ALA A 342 12.57 16.64 11.37
C ALA A 342 14.05 16.68 11.79
N LEU A 343 14.74 17.80 11.57
CA LEU A 343 16.14 17.98 11.96
C LEU A 343 16.32 18.11 13.48
N LEU A 344 15.32 18.62 14.21
CA LEU A 344 15.31 18.62 15.67
C LEU A 344 15.22 17.20 16.19
N ASP A 345 14.22 16.44 15.75
CA ASP A 345 13.99 15.04 16.15
C ASP A 345 15.20 14.14 15.85
N LEU A 346 15.82 14.33 14.68
CA LEU A 346 17.01 13.57 14.30
C LEU A 346 18.23 13.93 15.15
N ALA A 347 18.41 15.20 15.48
CA ALA A 347 19.54 15.63 16.31
C ALA A 347 19.41 15.14 17.76
N GLU A 348 18.21 15.12 18.32
CA GLU A 348 17.98 14.58 19.68
C GLU A 348 18.37 13.10 19.79
N ARG A 349 18.22 12.33 18.70
CA ARG A 349 18.51 10.88 18.67
C ARG A 349 19.94 10.56 18.24
N ASN A 350 20.52 11.36 17.35
CA ASN A 350 21.77 11.03 16.66
C ASN A 350 22.89 12.07 16.89
N GLY A 351 22.64 13.11 17.68
CA GLY A 351 23.56 14.21 17.94
C GLY A 351 23.49 15.33 16.88
N ASP A 352 24.14 16.46 17.16
CA ASP A 352 23.96 17.71 16.41
C ASP A 352 24.61 17.76 15.01
N ARG A 353 25.54 16.84 14.70
CA ARG A 353 26.31 16.86 13.45
C ARG A 353 25.60 16.08 12.35
N VAL A 354 24.95 16.79 11.43
CA VAL A 354 24.13 16.22 10.34
C VAL A 354 24.93 15.22 9.49
N GLU A 355 26.19 15.53 9.19
CA GLU A 355 27.07 14.71 8.35
C GLU A 355 27.47 13.38 8.99
N SER A 356 27.25 13.24 10.30
CA SER A 356 27.52 12.01 11.04
C SER A 356 26.36 11.02 11.05
N TRP A 357 25.17 11.45 10.64
CA TRP A 357 23.99 10.59 10.63
C TRP A 357 24.07 9.54 9.52
N ARG A 358 23.47 8.38 9.74
CA ARG A 358 23.49 7.24 8.80
C ARG A 358 22.11 6.65 8.67
N TRP A 359 21.66 6.44 7.44
CA TRP A 359 20.39 5.77 7.15
C TRP A 359 20.36 4.32 7.67
N GLY A 360 21.48 3.60 7.53
CA GLY A 360 21.61 2.20 7.92
C GLY A 360 21.41 1.94 9.40
N ASP A 361 21.79 2.90 10.26
CA ASP A 361 21.65 2.78 11.72
C ASP A 361 20.18 2.77 12.17
N LEU A 362 19.27 3.25 11.32
CA LEU A 362 17.83 3.35 11.62
C LEU A 362 16.96 2.50 10.70
N HIS A 363 17.47 2.11 9.52
CA HIS A 363 16.73 1.33 8.52
C HIS A 363 17.27 -0.10 8.43
N GLU A 364 17.13 -0.83 9.53
CA GLU A 364 17.54 -2.22 9.63
C GLU A 364 16.42 -3.18 9.17
N ALA A 365 16.77 -4.17 8.35
CA ALA A 365 15.92 -5.33 8.12
C ALA A 365 16.13 -6.34 9.25
N ARG A 366 15.12 -6.51 10.11
CA ARG A 366 15.15 -7.49 11.19
C ARG A 366 14.50 -8.80 10.76
N HIS A 367 15.17 -9.91 11.07
CA HIS A 367 14.71 -11.27 10.80
C HIS A 367 14.37 -11.97 12.11
N ASP A 368 13.29 -11.53 12.76
CA ASP A 368 12.96 -11.99 14.11
C ASP A 368 12.32 -13.39 14.09
N HIS A 369 12.88 -14.33 14.84
CA HIS A 369 12.32 -15.68 14.95
C HIS A 369 10.97 -15.67 15.72
N PRO A 370 9.85 -16.20 15.16
CA PRO A 370 8.51 -16.09 15.75
C PRO A 370 8.34 -16.64 17.18
N VAL A 371 9.11 -17.68 17.53
CA VAL A 371 9.09 -18.28 18.89
C VAL A 371 10.28 -17.83 19.75
N LEU A 372 11.50 -17.90 19.23
CA LEU A 372 12.72 -17.67 20.01
C LEU A 372 13.10 -16.19 20.15
N GLY A 373 12.66 -15.32 19.23
CA GLY A 373 12.93 -13.88 19.26
C GLY A 373 12.26 -13.18 20.45
N GLU A 374 11.20 -13.75 21.00
CA GLU A 374 10.52 -13.21 22.19
C GLU A 374 11.05 -13.78 23.51
N VAL A 375 11.92 -14.79 23.47
CA VAL A 375 12.51 -15.38 24.67
C VAL A 375 13.78 -14.60 25.03
N PRO A 376 13.84 -13.89 26.18
CA PRO A 376 14.93 -12.95 26.47
C PRO A 376 16.34 -13.53 26.41
N LEU A 377 16.50 -14.83 26.70
CA LEU A 377 17.78 -15.54 26.63
C LEU A 377 18.24 -15.81 25.18
N PHE A 378 17.29 -16.01 24.26
CA PHE A 378 17.57 -16.40 22.87
C PHE A 378 17.38 -15.26 21.86
N ALA A 379 16.67 -14.19 22.22
CA ALA A 379 16.41 -13.02 21.38
C ALA A 379 17.66 -12.29 20.85
N ARG A 380 18.84 -12.55 21.43
CA ARG A 380 20.13 -12.01 20.95
C ARG A 380 20.86 -12.95 19.97
N LEU A 381 20.34 -14.16 19.76
CA LEU A 381 20.95 -15.23 18.96
C LEU A 381 20.16 -15.54 17.67
N VAL A 382 18.92 -15.08 17.57
CA VAL A 382 17.95 -15.45 16.51
C VAL A 382 16.98 -14.34 16.21
#